data_AF-A0A1B6ETK1-F1
#
_entry.id   AF-A0A1B6ETK1-F1
#
_cell.length_a   1.000
_cell.length_b   1.000
_cell.length_c   1.000
_cell.angle_alpha   90.00
_cell.angle_beta   90.00
_cell.angle_gamma   90.00
#
_symmetry.space_group_name_H-M   'P 1'
#
loop_
_entity.id
_entity.type
_entity.pdbx_description
1 polymer ?
#
loop_
_entity_poly.entity_id
_entity_poly.type
_entity_poly.pdbx_seq_one_letter_code
_entity_poly.pdbx_strand_id
1 'polypeptide(L)'
;IFREDQRRSLEEFGQKYDSELNEFFAYVLPHSGYDEYNQTARTIGGISRYMALYVFWESFLHPQEDGLPLPDWSKEVYPQPMAHLMSKLLQALAIGTDNQ
;
A
#
# COMPACT_ATOMS: atom_id res chain seq x y z
N ILE A 1 9.05 22.93 -6.32
CA ILE A 1 10.16 22.09 -5.81
C ILE A 1 9.60 21.01 -4.90
N PHE A 2 8.91 21.34 -3.78
CA PHE A 2 8.22 20.38 -2.91
C PHE A 2 7.48 19.23 -3.63
N ARG A 3 6.53 19.55 -4.53
CA ARG A 3 5.74 18.53 -5.26
C ARG A 3 6.58 17.69 -6.22
N GLU A 4 7.67 18.24 -6.73
CA GLU A 4 8.53 17.55 -7.71
C GLU A 4 9.43 16.52 -7.01
N ASP A 5 9.95 16.86 -5.84
CA ASP A 5 10.74 15.92 -5.03
C ASP A 5 9.84 14.82 -4.45
N GLN A 6 8.62 15.16 -4.03
CA GLN A 6 7.63 14.16 -3.61
C GLN A 6 7.26 13.22 -4.76
N ARG A 7 7.01 13.75 -5.96
CA ARG A 7 6.71 12.94 -7.16
C ARG A 7 7.87 11.99 -7.46
N ARG A 8 9.11 12.48 -7.45
CA ARG A 8 10.30 11.66 -7.68
C ARG A 8 10.44 10.56 -6.63
N SER A 9 10.25 10.91 -5.35
CA SER A 9 10.33 9.92 -4.27
C SER A 9 9.27 8.81 -4.40
N LEU A 10 8.05 9.15 -4.85
CA LEU A 10 7.00 8.17 -5.11
C LEU A 10 7.29 7.28 -6.33
N GLU A 11 7.98 7.82 -7.34
CA GLU A 11 8.45 7.04 -8.48
C GLU A 11 9.56 6.08 -8.08
N GLU A 12 10.53 6.53 -7.29
CA GLU A 12 11.61 5.68 -6.74
C GLU A 12 11.05 4.58 -5.84
N PHE A 13 10.07 4.89 -4.97
CA PHE A 13 9.35 3.89 -4.20
C PHE A 13 8.66 2.86 -5.11
N GLY A 14 7.93 3.35 -6.12
CA GLY A 14 7.21 2.51 -7.06
C GLY A 14 8.11 1.57 -7.86
N GLN A 15 9.31 2.01 -8.22
CA GLN A 15 10.30 1.18 -8.92
C GLN A 15 10.98 0.18 -7.97
N LYS A 16 11.34 0.64 -6.77
CA LYS A 16 12.11 -0.16 -5.82
C LYS A 16 11.31 -1.31 -5.22
N TYR A 17 10.03 -1.09 -4.95
CA TYR A 17 9.16 -2.07 -4.30
C TYR A 17 8.08 -2.63 -5.25
N ASP A 18 8.30 -2.54 -6.57
CA ASP A 18 7.29 -2.97 -7.54
C ASP A 18 6.98 -4.47 -7.40
N SER A 19 8.00 -5.30 -7.22
CA SER A 19 7.84 -6.76 -7.06
C SER A 19 7.06 -7.09 -5.80
N GLU A 20 7.44 -6.50 -4.67
CA GLU A 20 6.79 -6.73 -3.38
C GLU A 20 5.35 -6.21 -3.35
N LEU A 21 5.08 -5.08 -4.02
CA LEU A 21 3.71 -4.58 -4.20
C LEU A 21 2.90 -5.54 -5.07
N ASN A 22 3.47 -6.03 -6.17
CA ASN A 22 2.78 -6.98 -7.06
C ASN A 22 2.49 -8.30 -6.35
N GLU A 23 3.44 -8.85 -5.58
CA GLU A 23 3.26 -10.05 -4.77
C GLU A 23 2.20 -9.85 -3.68
N PHE A 24 2.27 -8.73 -2.96
CA PHE A 24 1.28 -8.37 -1.96
C PHE A 24 -0.13 -8.31 -2.57
N PHE A 25 -0.32 -7.57 -3.68
CA PHE A 25 -1.62 -7.46 -4.31
C PHE A 25 -2.09 -8.77 -4.93
N ALA A 26 -1.22 -9.53 -5.58
CA ALA A 26 -1.56 -10.86 -6.11
C ALA A 26 -2.13 -11.78 -5.01
N TYR A 27 -1.61 -11.65 -3.78
CA TYR A 27 -2.12 -12.42 -2.64
C TYR A 27 -3.45 -11.87 -2.08
N VAL A 28 -3.57 -10.56 -1.85
CA VAL A 28 -4.74 -10.01 -1.13
C VAL A 28 -5.99 -9.83 -1.98
N LEU A 29 -5.84 -9.67 -3.30
CA LEU A 29 -6.96 -9.33 -4.19
C LEU A 29 -8.07 -10.38 -4.22
N PRO A 30 -7.78 -11.70 -4.28
CA PRO A 30 -8.82 -12.73 -4.20
C PRO A 30 -9.64 -12.69 -2.91
N HIS A 31 -9.11 -12.07 -1.84
CA HIS A 31 -9.76 -11.98 -0.54
C HIS A 31 -10.48 -10.65 -0.29
N SER A 32 -10.28 -9.64 -1.14
CA SER A 32 -10.68 -8.26 -0.84
C SER A 32 -12.00 -7.83 -1.47
N GLY A 33 -12.54 -8.64 -2.40
CA GLY A 33 -13.74 -8.29 -3.17
C GLY A 33 -13.54 -7.12 -4.13
N TYR A 34 -12.28 -6.72 -4.42
CA TYR A 34 -11.99 -5.76 -5.48
C TYR A 34 -12.25 -6.41 -6.83
N ASP A 35 -12.90 -5.67 -7.74
CA ASP A 35 -13.17 -6.14 -9.10
C ASP A 35 -11.85 -6.36 -9.87
N GLU A 36 -11.60 -7.61 -10.27
CA GLU A 36 -10.43 -8.02 -11.05
C GLU A 36 -10.35 -7.30 -12.40
N TYR A 37 -11.49 -6.90 -12.98
CA TYR A 37 -11.54 -6.27 -14.30
C TYR A 37 -11.07 -4.81 -14.32
N ASN A 38 -10.96 -4.15 -13.15
CA ASN A 38 -10.51 -2.76 -13.03
C ASN A 38 -9.09 -2.63 -12.46
N GLN A 39 -8.29 -3.67 -12.63
CA GLN A 39 -6.90 -3.70 -12.16
C GLN A 39 -5.93 -3.37 -13.30
N THR A 40 -5.02 -2.43 -13.02
CA THR A 40 -3.83 -2.19 -13.85
C THR A 40 -2.59 -2.29 -12.96
N ALA A 41 -1.40 -2.33 -13.54
CA ALA A 41 -0.14 -2.29 -12.76
C ALA A 41 -0.04 -1.10 -11.78
N ARG A 42 -0.84 -0.04 -11.98
CA ARG A 42 -0.84 1.18 -11.14
C ARG A 42 -2.13 1.39 -10.35
N THR A 43 -3.21 0.65 -10.65
CA THR A 43 -4.53 0.87 -10.06
C THR A 43 -5.19 -0.44 -9.62
N ILE A 44 -5.82 -0.42 -8.46
CA ILE A 44 -6.59 -1.54 -7.91
C ILE A 44 -8.03 -1.05 -7.72
N GLY A 45 -9.02 -1.71 -8.34
CA GLY A 45 -10.43 -1.32 -8.21
C GLY A 45 -10.70 0.15 -8.58
N GLY A 46 -9.94 0.70 -9.54
CA GLY A 46 -10.07 2.10 -9.98
C GLY A 46 -9.37 3.15 -9.11
N ILE A 47 -8.71 2.77 -8.00
CA ILE A 47 -7.90 3.68 -7.18
C ILE A 47 -6.40 3.41 -7.36
N SER A 48 -5.55 4.38 -7.02
CA SER A 48 -4.09 4.18 -7.00
C SER A 48 -3.73 2.98 -6.11
N ARG A 49 -2.80 2.13 -6.57
CA ARG A 49 -2.30 1.00 -5.77
C ARG A 49 -1.73 1.42 -4.41
N TYR A 50 -1.20 2.64 -4.30
CA TYR A 50 -0.71 3.17 -3.01
C TYR A 50 -1.87 3.48 -2.05
N MET A 51 -2.98 3.99 -2.58
CA MET A 51 -4.20 4.20 -1.81
C MET A 51 -4.81 2.85 -1.40
N ALA A 52 -4.80 1.86 -2.30
CA ALA A 52 -5.27 0.52 -1.96
C ALA A 52 -4.44 -0.10 -0.82
N LEU A 53 -3.11 0.02 -0.86
CA LEU A 53 -2.23 -0.45 0.22
C LEU A 53 -2.58 0.24 1.55
N TYR A 54 -2.80 1.56 1.54
CA TYR A 54 -3.26 2.31 2.71
C TYR A 54 -4.60 1.78 3.24
N VAL A 55 -5.58 1.54 2.37
CA VAL A 55 -6.89 1.01 2.77
C VAL A 55 -6.78 -0.38 3.42
N PHE A 56 -5.94 -1.27 2.86
CA PHE A 56 -5.69 -2.58 3.47
C PHE A 56 -5.03 -2.45 4.85
N TRP A 57 -4.07 -1.53 5.00
CA TRP A 57 -3.42 -1.25 6.28
C TRP A 57 -4.43 -0.82 7.35
N GLU A 58 -5.27 0.17 7.07
CA GLU A 58 -6.29 0.65 8.02
C GLU A 58 -7.31 -0.45 8.36
N SER A 59 -7.64 -1.29 7.37
CA SER A 59 -8.59 -2.40 7.53
C SER A 59 -8.06 -3.53 8.41
N PHE A 60 -6.75 -3.62 8.64
CA PHE A 60 -6.15 -4.60 9.55
C PHE A 60 -5.72 -3.97 10.88
N LEU A 61 -5.21 -2.74 10.85
CA LEU A 61 -4.74 -2.03 12.03
C LEU A 61 -5.87 -1.82 13.04
N HIS A 62 -6.99 -1.20 12.63
CA HIS A 62 -8.05 -0.84 13.57
C HIS A 62 -8.72 -2.06 14.21
N PRO A 63 -9.12 -3.11 13.47
CA PRO A 63 -9.66 -4.30 14.12
C PRO A 63 -8.67 -4.93 15.10
N GLN A 64 -7.37 -4.98 14.79
CA GLN A 64 -6.37 -5.49 15.73
C GLN A 64 -6.27 -4.62 16.99
N GLU A 65 -6.23 -3.28 16.85
CA GLU A 65 -6.18 -2.33 17.96
C GLU A 65 -7.42 -2.42 18.86
N ASP A 66 -8.57 -2.70 18.26
CA ASP A 66 -9.85 -2.90 18.97
C ASP A 66 -9.99 -4.31 19.56
N GLY A 67 -9.01 -5.21 19.36
CA GLY A 67 -9.04 -6.59 19.85
C GLY A 67 -9.99 -7.51 19.06
N LEU A 68 -10.41 -7.10 17.86
CA LEU A 68 -11.21 -7.89 16.94
C LEU A 68 -10.33 -8.90 16.17
N PRO A 69 -10.86 -10.09 15.86
CA PRO A 69 -10.11 -11.07 15.08
C PRO A 69 -9.94 -10.61 13.63
N LEU A 70 -8.72 -10.77 13.10
CA LEU A 70 -8.47 -10.65 11.67
C LEU A 70 -8.79 -11.96 10.94
N PRO A 71 -9.12 -11.91 9.64
CA PRO A 71 -9.28 -13.11 8.83
C PRO A 71 -8.01 -13.97 8.82
N ASP A 72 -8.14 -15.30 8.80
CA ASP A 72 -6.97 -16.20 8.89
C ASP A 72 -5.93 -15.97 7.77
N TRP A 73 -6.37 -15.65 6.56
CA TRP A 73 -5.49 -15.36 5.42
C TRP A 73 -4.63 -14.11 5.63
N SER A 74 -5.04 -13.18 6.51
CA SER A 74 -4.28 -11.95 6.75
C SER A 74 -2.90 -12.20 7.38
N LYS A 75 -2.70 -13.36 8.03
CA LYS A 75 -1.44 -13.74 8.69
C LYS A 75 -0.25 -13.83 7.74
N GLU A 76 -0.49 -14.07 6.44
CA GLU A 76 0.56 -14.11 5.42
C GLU A 76 1.05 -12.72 5.04
N VAL A 77 0.26 -11.67 5.32
CA VAL A 77 0.56 -10.31 4.89
C VAL A 77 0.67 -9.28 6.00
N TYR A 78 0.11 -9.57 7.18
CA TYR A 78 0.03 -8.69 8.32
C TYR A 78 0.48 -9.41 9.60
N PRO A 79 1.37 -8.82 10.42
CA PRO A 79 1.88 -7.45 10.31
C PRO A 79 2.95 -7.26 9.21
N GLN A 80 3.66 -8.32 8.80
CA GLN A 80 4.66 -8.28 7.73
C GLN A 80 4.18 -9.13 6.54
N PRO A 81 4.47 -8.71 5.28
CA PRO A 81 5.32 -7.58 4.88
C PRO A 81 4.60 -6.23 4.78
N MET A 82 3.30 -6.16 5.09
CA MET A 82 2.51 -4.93 4.90
C MET A 82 3.06 -3.72 5.66
N ALA A 83 3.44 -3.87 6.94
CA ALA A 83 4.01 -2.77 7.73
C ALA A 83 5.30 -2.22 7.11
N HIS A 84 6.12 -3.08 6.49
CA HIS A 84 7.32 -2.64 5.77
C HIS A 84 6.95 -1.76 4.56
N LEU A 85 6.05 -2.24 3.71
CA LEU A 85 5.60 -1.51 2.52
C LEU A 85 4.97 -0.15 2.89
N MET A 86 4.13 -0.14 3.93
CA MET A 86 3.50 1.08 4.44
C MET A 86 4.52 2.08 4.99
N SER A 87 5.50 1.62 5.78
CA SER A 87 6.55 2.49 6.30
C SER A 87 7.33 3.17 5.17
N LYS A 88 7.61 2.44 4.08
CA LYS A 88 8.33 2.96 2.91
C LYS A 88 7.48 3.90 2.06
N LEU A 89 6.20 3.62 1.91
CA LEU A 89 5.26 4.53 1.25
C LEU A 89 5.15 5.85 2.02
N LEU A 90 4.98 5.79 3.35
CA LEU A 90 4.89 6.99 4.19
C LEU A 90 6.19 7.82 4.16
N GLN A 91 7.37 7.16 4.16
CA GLN A 91 8.66 7.83 3.95
C GLN A 91 8.68 8.57 2.60
N ALA A 92 8.23 7.92 1.52
CA ALA A 92 8.20 8.54 0.20
C ALA A 92 7.21 9.71 0.09
N LEU A 93 6.07 9.63 0.77
CA LEU A 93 5.08 10.72 0.84
C LEU A 93 5.58 11.91 1.67
N ALA A 94 6.38 11.66 2.70
CA ALA A 94 6.93 12.69 3.59
C ALA A 94 8.10 13.46 2.97
N ILE A 95 8.75 12.92 1.93
CA ILE A 95 9.79 13.63 1.19
C ILE A 95 9.16 14.75 0.38
N GLY A 96 9.36 15.98 0.85
CA GLY A 96 9.07 17.21 0.11
C GLY A 96 9.82 18.36 0.76
N THR A 97 10.60 19.10 -0.01
CA THR A 97 11.32 20.27 0.52
C THR A 97 10.49 21.53 0.31
N ASP A 98 10.11 22.19 1.42
CA ASP A 98 9.60 23.57 1.36
C ASP A 98 10.82 24.50 1.26
N ASN A 99 11.25 24.76 0.02
CA ASN A 99 12.21 25.81 -0.24
C ASN A 99 11.41 27.11 -0.37
N GLN A 100 11.22 27.80 0.75
CA GLN A 100 10.77 29.20 0.75
C GLN A 100 11.86 30.12 0.22
#